data_AF-A0A963EFP0-F1
#
_entry.id   AF-A0A963EFP0-F1
#
_cell.length_a   1.000
_cell.length_b   1.000
_cell.length_c   1.000
_cell.angle_alpha   90.00
_cell.angle_beta   90.00
_cell.angle_gamma   90.00
#
_symmetry.space_group_name_H-M   'P 1'
#
loop_
_entity.id
_entity.type
_entity.pdbx_description
1 polymer ?
#
loop_
_entity_poly.entity_id
_entity_poly.type
_entity_poly.pdbx_seq_one_letter_code
_entity_poly.pdbx_strand_id
1 'polypeptide(L)'
;AIPLLLAAALAPDRLAIANRAWTKLGLLLARIVNPVILFAVFVLTIVPIGICMRLFGKRPLAVAFDRTASTYWIEREPAGKTADSLRNQF
;
A
#
# COMPACT_ATOMS: atom_id res chain seq x y z
N ALA A 1 -15.08 9.63 35.51
CA ALA A 1 -16.06 8.72 34.87
C ALA A 1 -17.51 9.18 35.09
N ILE A 2 -17.93 9.38 36.35
CA ILE A 2 -19.30 9.78 36.73
C ILE A 2 -19.86 11.03 36.00
N PRO A 3 -19.13 12.14 35.82
CA PRO A 3 -19.68 13.32 35.14
C PRO A 3 -19.91 13.10 33.64
N LEU A 4 -19.11 12.26 32.99
CA LEU A 4 -19.28 11.91 31.57
C LEU A 4 -20.53 11.03 31.38
N LEU A 5 -20.76 10.11 32.33
CA LEU A 5 -21.95 9.24 32.33
C LEU A 5 -23.24 10.04 32.59
N LEU A 6 -23.21 11.01 33.51
CA LEU A 6 -24.33 11.92 33.74
C LEU A 6 -24.63 12.80 32.52
N ALA A 7 -23.59 13.36 31.88
CA ALA A 7 -23.76 14.15 30.66
C ALA A 7 -24.32 13.32 29.49
N ALA A 8 -23.94 12.05 29.38
CA ALA A 8 -24.50 11.13 28.38
C ALA A 8 -25.98 10.82 28.60
N ALA A 9 -26.44 10.74 29.86
CA ALA A 9 -27.84 10.52 30.20
C ALA A 9 -28.72 11.77 30.04
N LEU A 10 -28.19 12.96 30.35
CA LEU A 10 -28.96 14.21 30.40
C LEU A 10 -29.00 14.99 29.08
N ALA A 11 -28.05 14.78 28.17
CA ALA A 11 -27.99 15.52 26.90
C ALA A 11 -27.41 14.68 25.73
N PRO A 12 -28.05 13.54 25.39
CA PRO A 12 -27.56 12.62 24.35
C PRO A 12 -27.42 13.30 22.98
N ASP A 13 -28.34 14.20 22.62
CA ASP A 13 -28.32 14.86 21.30
C ASP A 13 -27.13 15.82 21.12
N ARG A 14 -26.74 16.53 22.20
CA ARG A 14 -25.59 17.44 22.16
C ARG A 14 -24.28 16.68 22.09
N LEU A 15 -24.16 15.58 22.84
CA LEU A 15 -23.01 14.68 22.77
C LEU A 15 -22.92 14.00 21.40
N ALA A 16 -24.04 13.66 20.76
CA ALA A 16 -24.06 13.06 19.43
C ALA A 16 -23.51 14.00 18.35
N ILE A 17 -23.85 15.30 18.40
CA ILE A 17 -23.32 16.30 17.46
C ILE A 17 -21.82 16.49 17.67
N ALA A 18 -21.37 16.64 18.92
CA ALA A 18 -19.95 16.78 19.25
C ALA A 18 -19.15 15.55 18.82
N ASN A 19 -19.66 14.34 19.06
CA ASN A 19 -19.04 13.09 18.63
C ASN A 19 -18.94 13.02 17.10
N ARG A 20 -20.00 13.36 16.37
CA ARG A 20 -19.98 13.40 14.89
C ARG A 20 -18.98 14.41 14.36
N ALA A 21 -18.88 15.59 14.97
CA ALA A 21 -17.90 16.61 14.58
C ALA A 21 -16.46 16.11 14.82
N TRP A 22 -16.21 15.49 15.98
CA TRP A 22 -14.94 14.87 16.32
C TRP A 22 -14.55 13.74 15.36
N THR A 23 -15.51 12.88 14.99
CA THR A 23 -15.28 11.82 13.99
C THR A 23 -14.93 12.40 12.63
N LYS A 24 -15.65 13.44 12.16
CA LYS A 24 -15.35 14.10 10.88
C LYS A 24 -13.96 14.73 10.87
N LEU A 25 -13.56 15.36 11.97
CA LEU A 25 -12.21 15.89 12.14
C LEU A 25 -11.17 14.76 12.04
N GLY A 26 -11.39 13.64 12.73
CA GLY A 26 -10.53 12.47 12.64
C GLY A 26 -10.41 11.91 11.22
N LEU A 27 -11.52 11.84 10.49
CA LEU A 27 -11.54 11.39 9.09
C LEU A 27 -10.77 12.35 8.16
N LEU A 28 -10.92 13.66 8.36
CA LEU A 28 -10.18 14.65 7.58
C LEU A 28 -8.68 14.56 7.86
N LEU A 29 -8.31 14.41 9.13
CA LEU A 29 -6.91 14.23 9.53
C LEU A 29 -6.34 12.94 8.92
N ALA A 30 -7.07 11.83 9.01
CA ALA A 30 -6.66 10.55 8.41
C ALA A 30 -6.44 10.66 6.89
N ARG A 31 -7.29 11.42 6.18
CA ARG A 31 -7.14 11.67 4.75
C ARG A 31 -5.82 12.36 4.39
N ILE A 32 -5.27 13.18 5.28
CA ILE A 32 -4.00 13.89 5.08
C ILE A 32 -2.82 13.05 5.60
N VAL A 33 -2.96 12.47 6.79
CA VAL A 33 -1.90 11.71 7.45
C VAL A 33 -1.58 10.43 6.68
N ASN A 34 -2.57 9.72 6.16
CA ASN A 34 -2.35 8.47 5.41
C ASN A 34 -1.42 8.66 4.19
N PRO A 35 -1.68 9.59 3.25
CA PRO A 35 -0.76 9.81 2.12
C PRO A 35 0.59 10.36 2.56
N VAL A 36 0.66 11.16 3.63
CA VAL A 36 1.95 11.66 4.17
C VAL A 36 2.81 10.52 4.71
N ILE A 37 2.23 9.63 5.51
CA ILE A 37 2.94 8.45 6.03
C ILE A 37 3.33 7.53 4.88
N LEU A 38 2.43 7.26 3.94
CA LEU A 38 2.73 6.41 2.79
C LEU A 38 3.88 6.99 1.95
N PHE A 39 3.87 8.30 1.72
CA PHE A 39 4.95 9.01 1.04
C PHE A 39 6.28 8.89 1.81
N ALA A 40 6.25 9.12 3.12
CA ALA A 40 7.44 8.98 3.96
C ALA A 40 8.01 7.56 3.92
N VAL A 41 7.16 6.54 4.06
CA VAL A 41 7.58 5.13 3.94
C VAL A 41 8.20 4.89 2.57
N PHE A 42 7.56 5.32 1.48
CA PHE A 42 8.09 5.15 0.13
C PHE A 42 9.47 5.80 -0.05
N VAL A 43 9.63 7.06 0.37
CA VAL A 43 10.90 7.79 0.22
C VAL A 43 12.00 7.29 1.15
N LEU A 44 11.67 6.86 2.37
CA LEU A 44 12.66 6.40 3.34
C LEU A 44 13.04 4.93 3.18
N THR A 45 12.20 4.12 2.53
CA THR A 45 12.44 2.67 2.38
C THR A 45 12.66 2.30 0.93
N ILE A 46 11.67 2.50 0.07
CA ILE A 46 11.68 2.02 -1.31
C ILE A 46 12.71 2.77 -2.15
N VAL A 47 12.76 4.11 -2.05
CA VAL A 47 13.71 4.93 -2.80
C VAL A 47 15.17 4.57 -2.49
N PRO A 48 15.64 4.52 -1.23
CA PRO A 48 17.02 4.16 -0.94
C PRO A 48 17.33 2.71 -1.32
N ILE A 49 16.38 1.77 -1.18
CA ILE A 49 16.57 0.41 -1.69
C ILE A 49 16.82 0.44 -3.21
N GLY A 50 16.01 1.18 -3.97
CA GLY A 50 16.19 1.35 -5.41
C GLY A 50 17.53 2.00 -5.80
N ILE A 51 17.95 3.03 -5.03
CA ILE A 51 19.26 3.67 -5.20
C ILE A 51 20.38 2.66 -4.94
N CYS A 52 20.33 1.93 -3.82
CA CYS A 52 21.30 0.88 -3.49
C CYS A 52 21.38 -0.17 -4.60
N MET A 53 20.24 -0.68 -5.08
CA MET A 53 20.21 -1.64 -6.19
C MET A 53 20.89 -1.09 -7.45
N ARG A 54 20.63 0.18 -7.79
CA ARG A 54 21.26 0.84 -8.95
C ARG A 54 22.76 1.03 -8.77
N LEU A 55 23.22 1.36 -7.55
CA LEU A 55 24.65 1.47 -7.22
C LEU A 55 25.35 0.11 -7.31
N PHE A 56 24.70 -0.98 -6.88
CA PHE A 56 25.22 -2.34 -7.00
C PHE A 56 25.01 -2.97 -8.39
N GLY A 57 24.52 -2.20 -9.38
CA GLY A 57 24.30 -2.68 -10.74
C GLY A 57 23.15 -3.69 -10.89
N LYS A 58 22.36 -3.94 -9.84
CA LYS A 58 21.23 -4.87 -9.89
C LYS A 58 20.03 -4.22 -10.57
N ARG A 59 19.64 -4.77 -11.72
CA ARG A 59 18.44 -4.37 -12.47
C ARG A 59 17.48 -5.57 -12.55
N PRO A 60 16.45 -5.63 -11.68
CA PRO A 60 15.52 -6.77 -11.64
C PRO A 60 14.62 -6.83 -12.88
N LEU A 61 14.50 -5.72 -13.60
CA LEU A 61 13.76 -5.62 -14.85
C LEU A 61 14.73 -5.17 -15.95
N ALA A 62 14.61 -5.78 -17.13
CA ALA A 62 15.27 -5.32 -18.34
C ALA A 62 14.53 -4.10 -18.89
N VAL A 63 14.73 -2.93 -18.26
CA VAL A 63 14.02 -1.69 -18.61
C VAL A 63 14.66 -0.97 -19.81
N ALA A 64 15.87 -1.35 -20.21
CA ALA A 64 16.54 -0.76 -21.36
C ALA A 64 15.92 -1.30 -22.66
N PHE A 65 15.46 -0.39 -23.53
CA PHE A 65 15.00 -0.73 -24.86
C PHE A 65 16.19 -1.11 -25.74
N ASP A 66 16.25 -2.37 -26.13
CA ASP A 66 17.19 -2.90 -27.11
C ASP A 66 16.59 -2.76 -28.52
N ARG A 67 17.21 -1.90 -29.34
CA ARG A 67 16.80 -1.68 -30.75
C ARG A 67 17.22 -2.81 -31.68
N THR A 68 18.11 -3.69 -31.22
CA THR A 68 18.66 -4.81 -31.99
C THR A 68 17.99 -6.13 -31.66
N ALA A 69 17.22 -6.18 -30.57
CA ALA A 69 16.45 -7.37 -30.19
C ALA A 69 15.33 -7.65 -31.21
N SER A 70 15.31 -8.86 -31.75
CA SER A 70 14.23 -9.35 -32.61
C SER A 70 12.93 -9.59 -31.82
N THR A 71 13.05 -9.91 -30.53
CA THR A 71 11.93 -10.09 -29.60
C THR A 71 12.41 -9.88 -28.16
N TYR A 72 11.53 -9.34 -27.30
CA TYR A 72 11.75 -9.25 -25.85
C TYR A 72 11.26 -10.49 -25.09
N TRP A 73 10.78 -11.50 -25.82
CA TRP A 73 10.27 -12.73 -25.22
C TRP A 73 11.42 -13.50 -24.55
N ILE A 74 11.32 -13.66 -23.23
CA ILE A 74 12.26 -14.48 -22.46
C ILE A 74 11.76 -15.92 -22.54
N GLU A 75 12.44 -16.76 -23.32
CA GLU A 75 12.17 -18.18 -23.37
C GLU A 75 12.42 -18.79 -21.98
N ARG A 76 11.39 -19.41 -21.42
CA ARG A 76 11.47 -20.09 -20.14
C ARG A 76 11.60 -21.57 -20.42
N GLU A 77 12.57 -22.22 -19.79
CA GLU A 77 12.60 -23.68 -19.80
C GLU A 77 11.25 -24.18 -19.28
N PRO A 78 10.60 -25.13 -19.96
CA PRO A 78 9.38 -25.71 -19.45
C PRO A 78 9.73 -26.42 -18.14
N ALA A 79 9.37 -25.82 -17.01
CA ALA A 79 9.25 -26.54 -15.75
C ALA A 79 8.35 -27.74 -16.07
N GLY A 80 8.91 -28.95 -15.94
CA GLY A 80 8.37 -30.18 -16.51
C GLY A 80 6.85 -30.21 -16.49
N LYS A 81 6.23 -30.00 -17.66
CA LYS A 81 4.78 -30.02 -17.80
C LYS A 81 4.31 -31.46 -17.75
N THR A 82 4.24 -32.02 -16.54
CA THR A 82 3.37 -33.17 -16.31
C THR A 82 1.94 -32.66 -16.29
N ALA A 83 1.03 -33.44 -16.88
CA ALA A 83 -0.40 -33.15 -16.92
C ALA A 83 -1.01 -32.93 -15.51
N ASP A 84 -0.34 -33.40 -14.45
CA ASP A 84 -0.73 -33.20 -13.05
C ASP A 84 -0.63 -31.73 -12.57
N SER A 85 0.17 -30.87 -13.21
CA SER A 85 0.30 -29.45 -12.81
C SER A 85 -0.96 -28.62 -13.09
N LEU A 86 -1.89 -29.14 -13.90
CA LEU A 86 -3.14 -28.47 -14.29
C LEU A 86 -4.36 -29.01 -13.55
N ARG A 87 -4.16 -29.81 -12.49
CA ARG A 87 -5.27 -30.53 -11.82
C ARG A 87 -6.20 -29.63 -11.01
N ASN A 88 -5.75 -28.45 -10.58
CA ASN A 88 -6.54 -27.47 -9.81
C ASN A 88 -6.19 -26.02 -10.24
N GLN A 89 -6.67 -25.58 -11.39
CA GLN A 89 -6.32 -24.25 -11.93
C GLN A 89 -7.37 -23.16 -11.67
N PHE A 90 -8.46 -23.49 -10.98
CA PHE A 90 -9.55 -22.58 -10.64
C PHE A 90 -9.94 -22.77 -9.18
#